data_AF-A0A7X9FQK5-F1
#
_entry.id   AF-A0A7X9FQK5-F1
#
_cell.length_a   1.000
_cell.length_b   1.000
_cell.length_c   1.000
_cell.angle_alpha   90.00
_cell.angle_beta   90.00
_cell.angle_gamma   90.00
#
_symmetry.space_group_name_H-M   'P 1'
#
loop_
_entity.id
_entity.type
_entity.pdbx_description
1 polymer ?
#
loop_
_entity_poly.entity_id
_entity_poly.type
_entity_poly.pdbx_seq_one_letter_code
_entity_poly.pdbx_strand_id
1 'polypeptide(L)'
;MSREKNTAKDLSAKDRTAKVKRLVGWLVSYGLDSNGIAFELRSGRIFVSSGPLLPAGQNGNNGNTQNGCIIINDESISSLHLAINATASHQLFIQDIFSEHGTFLKRSGESEEKKITGVCEIRHGDWIRIGEKNRFQVCLIHGRRN
;
A
#
# COMPACT_ATOMS: atom_id res chain seq x y z
N MET A 1 -53.52 -17.62 19.11
CA MET A 1 -52.22 -17.44 19.79
C MET A 1 -51.12 -17.64 18.77
N SER A 2 -50.53 -16.55 18.30
CA SER A 2 -49.55 -16.53 17.20
C SER A 2 -48.11 -16.61 17.72
N ARG A 3 -47.33 -17.52 17.17
CA ARG A 3 -45.86 -17.71 17.23
C ARG A 3 -45.50 -18.35 15.89
N GLU A 4 -44.48 -18.02 15.10
CA GLU A 4 -43.24 -17.27 15.23
C GLU A 4 -42.98 -16.61 13.87
N LYS A 5 -42.55 -15.35 13.84
CA LYS A 5 -42.04 -14.74 12.61
C LYS A 5 -40.54 -15.02 12.51
N ASN A 6 -40.17 -15.63 11.39
CA ASN A 6 -38.81 -15.83 10.87
C ASN A 6 -38.00 -14.54 10.93
N THR A 7 -37.03 -14.47 11.85
CA THR A 7 -36.06 -13.36 11.96
C THR A 7 -34.64 -13.90 11.84
N ALA A 8 -34.36 -14.70 10.80
CA ALA A 8 -33.02 -15.28 10.60
C ALA A 8 -32.56 -15.26 9.13
N LYS A 9 -33.19 -14.48 8.25
CA LYS A 9 -32.88 -14.49 6.81
C LYS A 9 -32.34 -13.18 6.24
N ASP A 10 -32.11 -12.15 7.06
CA ASP A 10 -31.80 -10.80 6.57
C ASP A 10 -30.38 -10.29 6.87
N LEU A 11 -29.48 -11.15 7.36
CA LEU A 11 -28.07 -10.83 7.59
C LEU A 11 -27.12 -11.41 6.52
N SER A 12 -27.61 -12.09 5.49
CA SER A 12 -26.75 -12.92 4.60
C SER A 12 -26.52 -12.44 3.16
N ALA A 13 -26.88 -11.20 2.81
CA ALA A 13 -26.70 -10.71 1.42
C ALA A 13 -25.96 -9.37 1.28
N LYS A 14 -25.55 -8.72 2.38
CA LYS A 14 -24.99 -7.36 2.33
C LYS A 14 -23.46 -7.27 2.24
N ASP A 15 -22.75 -8.41 2.24
CA ASP A 15 -21.30 -8.41 2.52
C ASP A 15 -20.45 -9.32 1.60
N ARG A 16 -20.83 -9.49 0.32
CA ARG A 16 -20.11 -10.40 -0.60
C ARG A 16 -19.73 -9.84 -1.97
N THR A 17 -19.69 -8.52 -2.13
CA THR A 17 -18.90 -7.91 -3.19
C THR A 17 -17.89 -7.00 -2.53
N ALA A 18 -16.70 -7.53 -2.27
CA ALA A 18 -15.54 -6.69 -1.97
C ALA A 18 -15.47 -5.64 -3.09
N LYS A 19 -15.88 -4.40 -2.79
CA LYS A 19 -15.86 -3.32 -3.78
C LYS A 19 -14.43 -3.21 -4.26
N VAL A 20 -14.22 -3.43 -5.56
CA VAL A 20 -12.91 -3.29 -6.20
C VAL A 20 -12.39 -1.90 -5.83
N LYS A 21 -11.28 -1.87 -5.08
CA LYS A 21 -10.66 -0.61 -4.64
C LYS A 21 -10.16 0.13 -5.86
N ARG A 22 -10.33 1.46 -5.89
CA ARG A 22 -9.94 2.30 -7.02
C ARG A 22 -8.43 2.24 -7.20
N LEU A 23 -7.95 2.05 -8.43
CA LEU A 23 -6.52 2.15 -8.75
C LEU A 23 -6.06 3.60 -8.64
N VAL A 24 -4.96 3.82 -7.91
CA VAL A 24 -4.37 5.14 -7.63
C VAL A 24 -3.02 5.32 -8.32
N GLY A 25 -2.25 4.23 -8.48
CA GLY A 25 -0.95 4.30 -9.12
C GLY A 25 -0.10 3.05 -8.90
N TRP A 26 1.21 3.23 -8.98
CA TRP A 26 2.19 2.18 -8.77
C TRP A 26 3.42 2.68 -8.01
N LEU A 27 4.05 1.77 -7.27
CA LEU A 27 5.45 1.89 -6.85
C LEU A 27 6.29 1.01 -7.77
N VAL A 28 7.30 1.59 -8.41
CA VAL A 28 8.15 0.88 -9.39
C VAL A 28 9.57 0.82 -8.86
N SER A 29 10.19 -0.36 -8.84
CA SER A 29 11.58 -0.53 -8.44
C SER A 29 12.37 -1.31 -9.49
N TYR A 30 13.55 -0.81 -9.83
CA TYR A 30 14.57 -1.57 -10.58
C TYR A 30 15.68 -2.10 -9.67
N GLY A 31 15.62 -1.80 -8.36
CA GLY A 31 16.57 -2.32 -7.38
C GLY A 31 16.23 -3.74 -6.92
N LEU A 32 14.96 -4.14 -7.03
CA LEU A 32 14.48 -5.49 -6.69
C LEU A 32 14.59 -6.48 -7.85
N ASP A 33 14.43 -6.00 -9.09
CA ASP A 33 14.57 -6.77 -10.32
C ASP A 33 15.11 -5.85 -11.41
N SER A 34 16.11 -6.30 -12.18
CA SER A 34 16.75 -5.48 -13.22
C SER A 34 15.83 -5.12 -14.38
N ASN A 35 14.77 -5.90 -14.61
CA ASN A 35 13.72 -5.60 -15.60
C ASN A 35 12.61 -4.71 -15.02
N GLY A 36 12.67 -4.43 -13.72
CA GLY A 36 11.70 -3.64 -13.00
C GLY A 36 10.55 -4.47 -12.43
N ILE A 37 10.16 -4.16 -11.21
CA ILE A 37 8.95 -4.67 -10.56
C ILE A 37 8.03 -3.50 -10.22
N ALA A 38 6.72 -3.71 -10.40
CA ALA A 38 5.70 -2.72 -10.05
C ALA A 38 4.73 -3.27 -9.01
N PHE A 39 4.45 -2.48 -7.98
CA PHE A 39 3.43 -2.76 -6.98
C PHE A 39 2.23 -1.86 -7.20
N GLU A 40 1.05 -2.47 -7.31
CA GLU A 40 -0.17 -1.73 -7.56
C GLU A 40 -0.65 -1.03 -6.28
N LEU A 41 -0.92 0.27 -6.40
CA LEU A 41 -1.50 1.09 -5.34
C LEU A 41 -2.99 1.27 -5.60
N ARG A 42 -3.82 0.66 -4.75
CA ARG A 42 -5.27 0.87 -4.72
C ARG A 42 -5.70 1.64 -3.49
N SER A 43 -6.82 2.35 -3.59
CA SER A 43 -7.40 3.14 -2.52
C SER A 43 -7.59 2.32 -1.24
N GLY A 44 -7.16 2.86 -0.11
CA GLY A 44 -7.17 2.23 1.21
C GLY A 44 -5.78 2.20 1.82
N ARG A 45 -5.67 1.44 2.90
CA ARG A 45 -4.42 1.23 3.63
C ARG A 45 -3.65 0.06 3.02
N ILE A 46 -2.34 0.27 2.84
CA ILE A 46 -1.36 -0.70 2.40
C ILE A 46 -0.20 -0.68 3.39
N PHE A 47 0.38 -1.84 3.72
CA PHE A 47 1.56 -1.95 4.57
C PHE A 47 2.74 -2.48 3.78
N VAL A 48 3.94 -2.03 4.13
CA VAL A 48 5.20 -2.61 3.64
C VAL A 48 5.87 -3.36 4.78
N SER A 49 6.31 -4.59 4.52
CA SER A 49 6.92 -5.48 5.51
C SER A 49 7.96 -6.39 4.86
N SER A 50 8.84 -6.97 5.67
CA SER A 50 9.77 -8.02 5.22
C SER A 50 9.14 -9.40 5.09
N GLY A 51 7.96 -9.62 5.65
CA GLY A 51 7.25 -10.88 5.59
C GLY A 51 5.73 -10.74 5.60
N PRO A 52 4.99 -11.85 5.44
CA PRO A 52 3.53 -11.84 5.46
C PRO A 52 2.98 -11.33 6.80
N LEU A 53 2.02 -10.41 6.75
CA LEU A 53 1.35 -9.85 7.94
C LEU A 53 0.12 -10.67 8.38
N LEU A 54 -0.40 -11.57 7.54
CA LEU A 54 -1.57 -12.42 7.81
C LEU A 54 -1.29 -13.88 7.41
N PRO A 55 -1.99 -14.85 8.03
CA PRO A 55 -1.87 -16.26 7.64
C PRO A 55 -2.30 -16.49 6.19
N ALA A 56 -1.60 -17.39 5.50
CA ALA A 56 -1.96 -17.84 4.15
C ALA A 56 -3.39 -18.39 4.14
N GLY A 57 -4.29 -17.83 3.31
CA GLY A 57 -5.66 -18.32 3.18
C GLY A 57 -6.74 -17.26 2.92
N GLN A 58 -6.48 -15.98 3.20
CA GLN A 58 -7.33 -14.89 2.73
C GLN A 58 -6.73 -14.38 1.41
N ASN A 59 -7.14 -14.92 0.27
CA ASN A 59 -6.48 -14.67 -1.02
C ASN A 59 -7.21 -13.58 -1.81
N GLY A 60 -6.79 -12.32 -1.62
CA GLY A 60 -7.03 -11.24 -2.57
C GLY A 60 -5.72 -10.78 -3.19
N ASN A 61 -5.40 -11.24 -4.40
CA ASN A 61 -4.26 -10.75 -5.18
C ASN A 61 -4.72 -9.59 -6.07
N ASN A 62 -4.16 -8.40 -5.85
CA ASN A 62 -4.30 -7.26 -6.75
C ASN A 62 -2.90 -6.89 -7.26
N GLY A 63 -2.42 -7.62 -8.27
CA GLY A 63 -1.03 -7.52 -8.73
C GLY A 63 -0.02 -8.06 -7.71
N ASN A 64 1.13 -7.38 -7.56
CA ASN A 64 2.18 -7.73 -6.59
C ASN A 64 1.85 -7.32 -5.14
N THR A 65 0.63 -6.84 -4.89
CA THR A 65 0.15 -6.47 -3.55
C THR A 65 -0.79 -7.56 -3.04
N GLN A 66 -0.39 -8.28 -1.99
CA GLN A 66 -1.18 -9.35 -1.37
C GLN A 66 -1.92 -8.78 -0.16
N ASN A 67 -3.26 -8.76 -0.17
CA ASN A 67 -4.08 -8.32 0.98
C ASN A 67 -3.79 -6.91 1.52
N GLY A 68 -3.37 -5.98 0.65
CA GLY A 68 -2.94 -4.65 1.11
C GLY A 68 -1.59 -4.68 1.82
N CYS A 69 -0.75 -5.66 1.49
CA CYS A 69 0.62 -5.76 1.94
C CYS A 69 1.56 -5.88 0.74
N ILE A 70 2.63 -5.11 0.77
CA ILE A 70 3.78 -5.20 -0.13
C ILE A 70 4.89 -5.86 0.69
N ILE A 71 5.30 -7.05 0.26
CA ILE A 71 6.33 -7.82 0.93
C ILE A 71 7.64 -7.61 0.18
N ILE A 72 8.67 -7.16 0.88
CA ILE A 72 10.01 -6.97 0.34
C ILE A 72 10.98 -7.76 1.21
N ASN A 73 11.50 -8.87 0.68
CA ASN A 73 12.43 -9.72 1.42
C ASN A 73 13.83 -9.09 1.44
N ASP A 74 14.08 -8.27 2.45
CA ASP A 74 15.33 -7.54 2.67
C ASP A 74 15.58 -7.38 4.18
N GLU A 75 16.81 -7.61 4.62
CA GLU A 75 17.19 -7.56 6.04
C GLU A 75 17.08 -6.16 6.66
N SER A 76 17.20 -5.11 5.85
CA SER A 76 17.02 -3.72 6.30
C SER A 76 15.56 -3.30 6.43
N ILE A 77 14.61 -4.19 6.09
CA ILE A 77 13.19 -3.92 6.17
C ILE A 77 12.59 -4.61 7.41
N SER A 78 12.14 -3.79 8.35
CA SER A 78 11.39 -4.26 9.53
C SER A 78 10.12 -5.05 9.18
N SER A 79 9.68 -5.90 10.10
CA SER A 79 8.48 -6.74 9.97
C SER A 79 7.20 -5.93 9.73
N LEU A 80 7.14 -4.69 10.21
CA LEU A 80 6.12 -3.70 9.90
C LEU A 80 6.84 -2.35 9.69
N HIS A 81 7.10 -1.98 8.44
CA HIS A 81 8.04 -0.89 8.12
C HIS A 81 7.35 0.43 7.78
N LEU A 82 6.39 0.39 6.85
CA LEU A 82 5.76 1.58 6.28
C LEU A 82 4.26 1.38 6.16
N ALA A 83 3.49 2.37 6.60
CA ALA A 83 2.07 2.48 6.26
C ALA A 83 1.92 3.42 5.07
N ILE A 84 1.15 2.97 4.08
CA ILE A 84 0.74 3.74 2.92
C ILE A 84 -0.78 3.89 2.98
N ASN A 85 -1.27 5.10 2.79
CA ASN A 85 -2.70 5.40 2.68
C ASN A 85 -2.96 6.09 1.34
N ALA A 86 -3.63 5.38 0.43
CA ALA A 86 -4.03 5.91 -0.86
C ALA A 86 -5.52 6.29 -0.81
N THR A 87 -5.87 7.53 -1.13
CA THR A 87 -7.27 7.96 -1.12
C THR A 87 -7.94 7.65 -2.46
N ALA A 88 -9.29 7.61 -2.48
CA ALA A 88 -10.04 7.52 -3.73
C ALA A 88 -9.89 8.78 -4.63
N SER A 89 -9.36 9.87 -4.07
CA SER A 89 -9.03 11.13 -4.76
C SER A 89 -7.61 11.19 -5.32
N HIS A 90 -6.90 10.05 -5.39
CA HIS A 90 -5.52 9.92 -5.89
C HIS A 90 -4.45 10.66 -5.07
N GLN A 91 -4.71 10.87 -3.78
CA GLN A 91 -3.69 11.35 -2.85
C GLN A 91 -3.01 10.16 -2.20
N LEU A 92 -1.69 10.24 -2.05
CA LEU A 92 -0.89 9.20 -1.43
C LEU A 92 -0.19 9.78 -0.20
N PHE A 93 -0.41 9.16 0.94
CA PHE A 93 0.27 9.51 2.18
C PHE A 93 1.04 8.31 2.68
N ILE A 94 2.24 8.53 3.23
CA ILE A 94 3.03 7.48 3.85
C ILE A 94 3.48 7.87 5.24
N GLN A 95 3.70 6.88 6.08
CA GLN A 95 4.18 7.04 7.45
C GLN A 95 5.07 5.87 7.83
N ASP A 96 6.34 6.15 8.12
CA ASP A 96 7.26 5.17 8.68
C ASP A 96 6.76 4.69 10.06
N ILE A 97 6.82 3.38 10.31
CA ILE A 97 6.32 2.75 11.54
C ILE A 97 7.50 2.40 12.45
N PHE A 98 8.30 3.41 12.78
CA PHE A 98 9.49 3.27 13.65
C PHE A 98 10.45 2.19 13.14
N SER A 99 10.66 2.15 11.82
CA SER A 99 11.57 1.19 11.22
C SER A 99 13.02 1.49 11.63
N GLU A 100 13.83 0.44 11.76
CA GLU A 100 15.22 0.55 12.21
C GLU A 100 16.08 1.36 11.23
N HIS A 101 16.01 1.01 9.94
CA HIS A 101 16.79 1.67 8.90
C HIS A 101 16.09 2.89 8.30
N GLY A 102 14.80 3.11 8.62
CA GLY A 102 14.04 4.29 8.23
C GLY A 102 13.50 4.27 6.79
N THR A 103 12.55 5.17 6.56
CA THR A 103 12.05 5.53 5.23
C THR A 103 12.50 6.94 4.85
N PHE A 104 12.90 7.12 3.58
CA PHE A 104 13.40 8.38 3.06
C PHE A 104 12.67 8.79 1.79
N LEU A 105 12.52 10.09 1.59
CA LEU A 105 11.85 10.69 0.45
C LEU A 105 12.82 11.60 -0.29
N LYS A 106 12.88 11.42 -1.61
CA LYS A 106 13.47 12.36 -2.54
C LYS A 106 12.38 12.88 -3.46
N ARG A 107 12.14 14.19 -3.42
CA ARG A 107 11.13 14.81 -4.28
C ARG A 107 11.58 14.80 -5.74
N SER A 108 10.62 14.74 -6.65
CA SER A 108 10.90 14.89 -8.07
C SER A 108 11.66 16.21 -8.34
N GLY A 109 12.86 16.11 -8.92
CA GLY A 109 13.72 17.26 -9.21
C GLY A 109 14.63 17.72 -8.07
N GLU A 110 14.46 17.22 -6.85
CA GLU A 110 15.44 17.43 -5.77
C GLU A 110 16.63 16.47 -5.92
N SER A 111 17.81 16.87 -5.47
CA SER A 111 19.02 16.02 -5.45
C SER A 111 19.06 15.12 -4.22
N GLU A 112 18.59 15.63 -3.09
CA GLU A 112 18.76 15.03 -1.77
C GLU A 112 17.57 14.19 -1.31
N GLU A 113 17.87 13.23 -0.44
CA GLU A 113 16.89 12.44 0.30
C GLU A 113 16.73 12.97 1.72
N LYS A 114 15.49 12.96 2.20
CA LYS A 114 15.15 13.38 3.57
C LYS A 114 14.45 12.23 4.28
N LYS A 115 14.88 11.93 5.52
CA LYS A 115 14.22 10.93 6.36
C LYS A 115 12.81 11.40 6.71
N ILE A 116 11.84 10.51 6.62
CA ILE A 116 10.46 10.78 6.98
C ILE A 116 10.31 10.61 8.49
N THR A 117 9.80 11.63 9.18
CA THR A 117 9.60 11.63 10.64
C THR A 117 8.13 11.62 11.06
N GLY A 118 7.20 11.64 10.10
CA GLY A 118 5.76 11.66 10.33
C GLY A 118 4.97 11.34 9.07
N VAL A 119 3.67 11.64 9.07
CA VAL A 119 2.85 11.47 7.87
C VAL A 119 3.33 12.45 6.79
N CYS A 120 3.62 11.94 5.60
CA CYS A 120 4.09 12.72 4.47
C CYS A 120 3.23 12.46 3.23
N GLU A 121 2.81 13.52 2.55
CA GLU A 121 2.19 13.41 1.23
C GLU A 121 3.26 13.09 0.18
N ILE A 122 2.96 12.14 -0.69
CA ILE A 122 3.79 11.67 -1.80
C ILE A 122 3.15 12.06 -3.12
N ARG A 123 3.98 12.52 -4.05
CA ARG A 123 3.56 13.04 -5.35
C ARG A 123 4.06 12.15 -6.48
N HIS A 124 3.43 12.30 -7.64
CA HIS A 124 3.93 11.68 -8.86
C HIS A 124 5.38 12.10 -9.14
N GLY A 125 6.23 11.14 -9.48
CA GLY A 125 7.66 11.36 -9.76
C GLY A 125 8.57 11.35 -8.53
N ASP A 126 8.01 11.32 -7.31
CA ASP A 126 8.82 11.19 -6.10
C ASP A 126 9.50 9.81 -6.04
N TRP A 127 10.61 9.75 -5.30
CA TRP A 127 11.32 8.52 -4.97
C TRP A 127 11.23 8.23 -3.48
N ILE A 128 10.82 7.01 -3.13
CA ILE A 128 10.78 6.51 -1.76
C ILE A 128 11.88 5.48 -1.61
N ARG A 129 12.74 5.64 -0.60
CA ARG A 129 13.66 4.59 -0.18
C ARG A 129 13.17 3.98 1.13
N ILE A 130 13.06 2.66 1.16
CA ILE A 130 12.59 1.86 2.29
C ILE A 130 13.75 0.97 2.73
N GLY A 131 14.18 1.10 3.98
CA GLY A 131 15.43 0.48 4.43
C GLY A 131 16.66 1.07 3.74
N GLU A 132 17.70 0.25 3.54
CA GLU A 132 19.00 0.75 3.08
C GLU A 132 19.10 0.95 1.57
N LYS A 133 18.57 0.00 0.78
CA LYS A 133 18.79 -0.03 -0.68
C LYS A 133 17.53 -0.01 -1.54
N ASN A 134 16.35 -0.29 -0.97
CA ASN A 134 15.14 -0.49 -1.77
C ASN A 134 14.51 0.85 -2.15
N ARG A 135 14.66 1.23 -3.42
CA ARG A 135 14.16 2.50 -3.98
C ARG A 135 12.97 2.25 -4.89
N PHE A 136 11.95 3.09 -4.75
CA PHE A 136 10.71 3.03 -5.51
C PHE A 136 10.40 4.39 -6.13
N GLN A 137 10.22 4.42 -7.44
CA GLN A 137 9.64 5.56 -8.12
C GLN A 137 8.11 5.51 -8.01
N VAL A 138 7.51 6.66 -7.73
CA VAL A 138 6.07 6.79 -7.52
C VAL A 138 5.40 7.24 -8.81
N CYS A 139 4.50 6.41 -9.33
CA CYS A 139 3.73 6.69 -10.54
C CYS A 139 2.24 6.82 -10.18
N LEU A 140 1.78 8.03 -9.85
CA LEU A 140 0.36 8.28 -9.59
C LEU A 140 -0.42 8.52 -10.88
N ILE A 141 -1.66 8.04 -10.93
CA ILE A 141 -2.60 8.30 -12.01
C ILE A 141 -3.32 9.61 -11.74
N HIS A 142 -3.36 10.50 -12.73
CA HIS A 142 -4.26 11.65 -12.69
C HIS A 142 -5.70 11.17 -12.98
N GLY A 143 -6.43 10.83 -11.93
CA GLY A 143 -7.86 10.54 -12.07
C GLY A 143 -8.69 11.80 -12.24
N ARG A 144 -9.77 11.71 -13.03
CA ARG A 144 -10.85 12.70 -12.98
C ARG A 144 -11.33 12.81 -11.52
N ARG A 145 -11.33 14.03 -10.97
CA ARG A 145 -12.06 14.35 -9.73
C ARG A 145 -13.54 14.12 -10.03
N ASN A 146 -14.16 13.21 -9.30
CA ASN A 146 -15.62 13.09 -9.32
C ASN A 146 -16.22 14.27 -8.55
#